data_AF-A0A8S3B5E6-F1
#
_entry.id   AF-A0A8S3B5E6-F1
#
_cell.length_a   1.000
_cell.length_b   1.000
_cell.length_c   1.000
_cell.angle_alpha   90.00
_cell.angle_beta   90.00
_cell.angle_gamma   90.00
#
_symmetry.space_group_name_H-M   'P 1'
#
loop_
_entity.id
_entity.type
_entity.pdbx_description
1 polymer ?
#
loop_
_entity_poly.entity_id
_entity_poly.type
_entity_poly.pdbx_seq_one_letter_code
_entity_poly.pdbx_strand_id
1 'polypeptide(L)'
;GLREYAITSAMNDSRFSPISRDEYPSLSCAVSILTHFEPCLSYSDWNIGLHGIRIEFFNERGSKRSATYLPEVAHEQGWNH
;
A
#
# COMPACT_ATOMS: atom_id res chain seq x y z
N GLY A 1 10.04 -6.20 -11.90
CA GLY A 1 9.00 -5.58 -11.06
C GLY A 1 8.79 -6.33 -9.76
N LEU A 2 8.14 -7.50 -9.79
CA LEU A 2 7.74 -8.22 -8.56
C LEU A 2 8.93 -8.60 -7.66
N ARG A 3 10.05 -9.04 -8.24
CA ARG A 3 11.27 -9.38 -7.49
C ARG A 3 11.79 -8.16 -6.72
N GLU A 4 11.87 -7.01 -7.37
CA GLU A 4 12.34 -5.77 -6.77
C GLU A 4 11.39 -5.29 -5.67
N TYR A 5 10.07 -5.41 -5.86
CA TYR A 5 9.08 -5.13 -4.81
C TYR A 5 9.23 -6.06 -3.62
N ALA A 6 9.36 -7.37 -3.83
CA ALA A 6 9.56 -8.33 -2.75
C ALA A 6 10.83 -8.03 -1.93
N ILE A 7 11.94 -7.72 -2.60
CA ILE A 7 13.19 -7.33 -1.92
C ILE A 7 13.02 -6.01 -1.17
N THR A 8 12.35 -5.03 -1.78
CA THR A 8 12.13 -3.71 -1.15
C THR A 8 11.26 -3.84 0.09
N SER A 9 10.17 -4.60 0.04
CA SER A 9 9.30 -4.85 1.20
C SER A 9 10.02 -5.62 2.31
N ALA A 10 10.89 -6.58 1.96
CA ALA A 10 11.63 -7.38 2.93
C ALA A 10 12.80 -6.64 3.59
N MET A 11 13.49 -5.76 2.84
CA MET A 11 14.79 -5.23 3.24
C MET A 11 14.83 -3.72 3.41
N ASN A 12 13.92 -2.98 2.78
CA ASN A 12 13.99 -1.52 2.67
C ASN A 12 12.73 -0.81 3.21
N ASP A 13 11.82 -1.51 3.88
CA ASP A 13 10.71 -0.88 4.59
C ASP A 13 11.20 -0.32 5.93
N SER A 14 11.37 0.99 6.02
CA SER A 14 11.94 1.67 7.20
C SER A 14 11.09 1.56 8.46
N ARG A 15 9.86 1.05 8.37
CA ARG A 15 8.99 0.81 9.52
C ARG A 15 9.39 -0.43 10.31
N PHE A 16 10.12 -1.35 9.68
CA PHE A 16 10.55 -2.62 10.26
C PHE A 16 12.06 -2.79 10.12
N SER A 17 12.66 -3.67 10.91
CA SER A 17 14.02 -4.13 10.62
C SER A 17 13.99 -5.08 9.42
N PRO A 18 15.07 -5.15 8.62
CA PRO A 18 15.17 -6.11 7.53
C PRO A 18 14.92 -7.54 8.01
N ILE A 19 14.19 -8.34 7.23
CA ILE A 19 13.83 -9.72 7.58
C ILE A 19 15.09 -10.57 7.81
N SER A 20 15.14 -11.23 8.96
CA SER A 20 16.23 -12.14 9.33
C SER A 20 16.01 -13.55 8.79
N ARG A 21 17.08 -14.38 8.80
CA ARG A 21 17.00 -15.74 8.26
C ARG A 21 16.06 -16.65 9.04
N ASP A 22 15.98 -16.43 10.35
CA ASP A 22 15.21 -17.27 11.26
C ASP A 22 13.70 -17.00 11.18
N GLU A 23 13.31 -15.84 10.63
CA GLU A 23 11.90 -15.48 10.44
C GLU A 23 11.29 -16.15 9.20
N TYR A 24 12.09 -16.49 8.17
CA TYR A 24 11.57 -17.04 6.89
C TYR A 24 10.58 -18.19 7.03
N PRO A 25 10.79 -19.20 7.89
CA PRO A 25 9.86 -20.33 8.02
C PRO A 25 8.48 -19.93 8.55
N SER A 26 8.37 -18.78 9.21
CA SER A 26 7.14 -18.26 9.82
C SER A 26 6.40 -17.23 8.97
N LEU A 27 7.01 -16.79 7.87
CA LEU A 27 6.49 -15.72 7.02
C LEU A 27 5.67 -16.27 5.85
N SER A 28 4.57 -15.59 5.54
CA SER A 28 3.80 -15.77 4.31
C SER A 28 4.01 -14.59 3.37
N CYS A 29 4.13 -14.85 2.07
CA CYS A 29 4.21 -13.81 1.05
C CYS A 29 2.85 -13.61 0.37
N ALA A 30 2.39 -12.37 0.28
CA ALA A 30 1.18 -11.99 -0.45
C ALA A 30 1.54 -10.97 -1.53
N VAL A 31 0.83 -11.02 -2.67
CA VAL A 31 1.03 -10.11 -3.80
C VAL A 31 -0.32 -9.50 -4.16
N SER A 32 -0.43 -8.18 -4.04
CA SER A 32 -1.60 -7.42 -4.45
C SER A 32 -1.32 -6.70 -5.76
N ILE A 33 -2.05 -7.07 -6.81
CA ILE A 33 -1.95 -6.44 -8.13
C ILE A 33 -3.10 -5.44 -8.26
N LEU A 34 -2.75 -4.16 -8.35
CA LEU A 34 -3.73 -3.10 -8.58
C LEU A 34 -3.88 -2.85 -10.08
N THR A 35 -5.11 -2.94 -10.57
CA THR A 35 -5.48 -2.71 -11.97
C THR A 35 -6.63 -1.71 -12.05
N HIS A 36 -6.91 -1.20 -13.26
CA HIS A 36 -8.04 -0.32 -13.54
C HIS A 36 -8.09 0.97 -12.69
N PHE A 37 -6.95 1.68 -12.60
CA PHE A 37 -6.93 2.97 -11.92
C PHE A 37 -7.87 3.97 -12.61
N GLU A 38 -8.75 4.57 -11.81
CA GLU A 38 -9.65 5.64 -12.24
C GLU A 38 -9.56 6.84 -11.28
N PRO A 39 -9.76 8.08 -11.77
CA PRO A 39 -9.85 9.24 -10.91
C PRO A 39 -11.14 9.22 -10.08
N CYS A 40 -11.03 9.42 -8.76
CA CYS A 40 -12.19 9.68 -7.90
C CYS A 40 -12.67 11.13 -8.06
N LEU A 41 -13.98 11.32 -8.24
CA LEU A 41 -14.63 12.63 -8.33
C LEU A 41 -14.77 13.32 -6.96
N SER A 42 -14.82 12.54 -5.89
CA SER A 42 -14.92 13.03 -4.51
C SER A 42 -14.26 12.04 -3.53
N TYR A 43 -14.06 12.47 -2.29
CA TYR A 43 -13.47 11.62 -1.26
C TYR A 43 -14.31 10.38 -0.91
N SER A 44 -15.61 10.38 -1.24
CA SER A 44 -16.54 9.26 -1.05
C SER A 44 -16.79 8.45 -2.33
N ASP A 45 -16.08 8.76 -3.43
CA ASP A 45 -16.25 8.10 -4.73
C ASP A 45 -15.41 6.81 -4.81
N TRP A 46 -15.66 5.89 -3.88
CA TRP A 46 -15.07 4.56 -3.82
C TRP A 46 -15.88 3.66 -2.86
N ASN A 47 -15.78 2.35 -3.02
CA ASN A 47 -16.48 1.38 -2.17
C ASN A 47 -15.50 0.71 -1.19
N ILE A 48 -15.74 0.87 0.12
CA ILE A 48 -14.94 0.25 1.19
C ILE A 48 -14.92 -1.28 1.01
N GLY A 49 -13.74 -1.89 1.11
CA GLY A 49 -13.55 -3.34 0.93
C GLY A 49 -13.48 -3.80 -0.52
N LEU A 50 -13.80 -2.93 -1.50
CA LEU A 50 -13.72 -3.23 -2.93
C LEU A 50 -12.60 -2.45 -3.62
N HIS A 51 -12.53 -1.13 -3.40
CA HIS A 51 -11.58 -0.26 -4.07
C HIS A 51 -10.36 0.05 -3.19
N GLY A 52 -9.17 0.01 -3.79
CA GLY A 52 -7.93 0.52 -3.19
C GLY A 52 -7.75 2.00 -3.54
N ILE A 53 -7.02 2.74 -2.69
CA ILE A 53 -6.82 4.18 -2.84
C ILE A 53 -5.36 4.45 -3.16
N ARG A 54 -5.08 5.21 -4.23
CA ARG A 54 -3.76 5.76 -4.52
C ARG A 54 -3.82 7.28 -4.46
N ILE A 55 -3.04 7.87 -3.57
CA ILE A 55 -2.98 9.32 -3.37
C ILE A 55 -1.61 9.80 -3.83
N GLU A 56 -1.58 10.84 -4.67
CA GLU A 56 -0.34 11.51 -5.07
C GLU A 56 -0.50 13.02 -4.95
N PHE A 57 0.42 13.68 -4.24
CA PHE A 57 0.42 15.14 -4.10
C PHE A 57 1.84 15.66 -3.89
N PHE A 58 2.02 16.96 -4.11
CA PHE A 58 3.25 17.66 -3.74
C PHE A 58 3.06 18.30 -2.37
N ASN A 59 4.01 18.10 -1.46
CA ASN A 59 3.99 18.82 -0.20
C ASN A 59 4.39 20.30 -0.38
N GLU A 60 4.27 21.09 0.68
CA GLU A 60 4.63 22.52 0.69
C GLU A 60 6.09 22.80 0.30
N ARG A 61 6.97 21.80 0.42
CA ARG A 61 8.40 21.87 0.06
C ARG A 61 8.67 21.40 -1.37
N GLY A 62 7.63 21.19 -2.18
CA GLY A 62 7.75 20.72 -3.57
C GLY A 62 8.16 19.24 -3.72
N SER A 63 8.21 18.47 -2.64
CA SER A 63 8.51 17.03 -2.70
C SER A 63 7.26 16.23 -3.04
N LYS A 64 7.35 15.36 -4.05
CA LYS A 64 6.27 14.42 -4.39
C LYS A 64 6.09 13.40 -3.26
N ARG A 65 4.84 13.23 -2.83
CA ARG A 65 4.40 12.20 -1.89
C ARG A 65 3.39 11.30 -2.58
N SER A 66 3.49 10.01 -2.30
CA SER A 66 2.55 9.01 -2.78
C SER A 66 2.21 8.05 -1.65
N ALA A 67 0.96 7.64 -1.57
CA ALA A 67 0.49 6.60 -0.66
C ALA A 67 -0.46 5.67 -1.41
N THR A 68 -0.42 4.39 -1.05
CA THR A 68 -1.32 3.37 -1.58
C THR A 68 -1.93 2.61 -0.41
N TYR A 69 -3.25 2.54 -0.37
CA TYR A 69 -4.05 1.78 0.59
C TYR A 69 -4.79 0.68 -0.17
N LEU A 70 -4.64 -0.57 0.30
CA LEU A 70 -5.32 -1.71 -0.30
C LEU A 70 -6.80 -1.75 0.11
N PRO A 71 -7.68 -2.41 -0.68
CA PRO A 71 -9.12 -2.46 -0.40
C PRO A 71 -9.48 -2.89 1.04
N GLU A 72 -8.72 -3.83 1.59
CA GLU A 72 -8.92 -4.39 2.93
C GLU A 72 -8.60 -3.38 4.05
N VAL A 73 -7.71 -2.40 3.82
CA VAL A 73 -7.17 -1.54 4.87
C VAL A 73 -8.26 -0.70 5.54
N ALA A 74 -9.15 -0.08 4.76
CA ALA A 74 -10.20 0.77 5.31
C ALA A 74 -11.16 -0.03 6.21
N HIS A 75 -11.51 -1.25 5.79
CA HIS A 75 -12.37 -2.13 6.56
C HIS A 75 -11.67 -2.60 7.85
N GLU A 76 -10.42 -3.05 7.78
CA GLU A 76 -9.66 -3.54 8.94
C GLU A 76 -9.38 -2.45 9.98
N GLN A 77 -9.19 -1.20 9.55
CA GLN A 77 -8.93 -0.07 10.42
C GLN A 77 -10.22 0.61 10.93
N GLY A 78 -11.40 0.17 10.49
CA GLY A 78 -12.68 0.76 10.86
C GLY A 78 -12.88 2.18 10.33
N TRP A 79 -12.27 2.52 9.19
CA TRP A 79 -12.42 3.83 8.56
C TRP A 79 -13.77 3.97 7.86
N ASN A 80 -14.27 5.20 7.84
CA ASN A 80 -15.40 5.61 6.99
C ASN A 80 -14.90 6.50 5.84
N HIS A 81 -15.84 6.97 5.00
CA HIS A 81 -15.54 7.94 3.96
C HIS A 81 -15.19 9.30 4.56
#